data_AF-A0A7S1YEP4-F1
#
_entry.id   AF-A0A7S1YEP4-F1
#
_cell.length_a   1.000
_cell.length_b   1.000
_cell.length_c   1.000
_cell.angle_alpha   90.00
_cell.angle_beta   90.00
_cell.angle_gamma   90.00
#
_symmetry.space_group_name_H-M   'P 1'
#
loop_
_entity.id
_entity.type
_entity.pdbx_description
1 polymer ?
#
loop_
_entity_poly.entity_id
_entity_poly.type
_entity_poly.pdbx_seq_one_letter_code
_entity_poly.pdbx_strand_id
1 'polypeptide(L)'
;PPPFFIPMASLQPLEYTTLPPEHPKRKSRRHSTQHRQFSDFQTSPTPPNAPLWKRPGVLWSVIAVLGVLVVILVILVAGGGDGTAASPGTGSSSGNAPAAPSPAQPPTPVPIPTQNGTSSTTIAGPVVTPVPSVAPPTVAPPVLPPTPPCTHFASPSGGGTGAAATAPFLISDFWNVASPGSVLCLVNGTYVGADSMIVPPASLSGTAGSPITVQAQTDGGVLLDGEYANVPVDIDGDFWHIRGINACRSRRSVYMVGGDDVSFFRCVGWDAADGNNNIFGTHGNVRTLFEDCAGWGICRKVFSCSQNGNDCTLRRIFSRWDGSHVIGPKISVTMAYNNYGMTMESSIVTWAGNAMNETYTVRNYDFSPASPPQTFTDHDVFYAYALVGVDRQDDETITNSAVMGSLVYARNSDRLPTEIIGGIMGGRATDKAYFSNVTVILGSDHSHVPPLRLYRFDGGAGKGLDCPVCDRRFESSTVVGTGTSSIATGENGWTLENVVQTDDMSKAPNPFNGAGPDGSRMCYRIVDRQLTNEPLWPWPMDHRIKDAMEVSGYPSVTRGLDNDDGLITTSVQDLMGDIP
;
A
#
# COMPACT_ATOMS: atom_id res chain seq x y z
N PRO A 1 -53.19 41.47 36.03
CA PRO A 1 -52.53 40.19 35.68
C PRO A 1 -51.27 40.45 34.83
N PRO A 2 -50.09 40.52 35.46
CA PRO A 2 -48.81 40.74 34.76
C PRO A 2 -48.31 39.48 34.03
N PRO A 3 -47.37 39.61 33.08
CA PRO A 3 -46.77 38.48 32.38
C PRO A 3 -45.84 37.65 33.29
N PHE A 4 -45.69 36.37 32.96
CA PHE A 4 -44.77 35.46 33.66
C PHE A 4 -43.30 35.78 33.34
N PHE A 5 -42.49 35.95 34.38
CA PHE A 5 -41.05 35.74 34.33
C PHE A 5 -40.73 34.32 34.83
N ILE A 6 -39.84 33.62 34.13
CA ILE A 6 -39.22 32.37 34.60
C ILE A 6 -37.71 32.66 34.71
N PRO A 7 -37.07 32.42 35.88
CA PRO A 7 -35.65 32.70 36.05
C PRO A 7 -34.76 31.68 35.32
N MET A 8 -33.60 32.13 34.83
CA MET A 8 -32.56 31.22 34.37
C MET A 8 -31.97 30.45 35.56
N ALA A 9 -32.02 29.12 35.49
CA ALA A 9 -31.36 28.24 36.45
C ALA A 9 -29.94 27.86 35.96
N SER A 10 -29.04 27.62 36.91
CA SER A 10 -27.65 27.22 36.67
C SER A 10 -27.57 25.95 35.82
N LEU A 11 -26.82 26.00 34.70
CA LEU A 11 -26.38 24.81 33.99
C LEU A 11 -25.18 24.21 34.73
N GLN A 12 -25.39 23.09 35.42
CA GLN A 12 -24.29 22.20 35.78
C GLN A 12 -23.92 21.33 34.56
N PRO A 13 -22.64 20.93 34.41
CA PRO A 13 -22.24 20.06 33.31
C PRO A 13 -22.89 18.68 33.44
N LEU A 14 -23.30 18.11 32.30
CA LEU A 14 -23.81 16.75 32.23
C LEU A 14 -22.68 15.75 32.48
N GLU A 15 -22.87 14.88 33.48
CA GLU A 15 -22.01 13.72 33.69
C GLU A 15 -22.20 12.74 32.52
N TYR A 16 -21.10 12.39 31.84
CA TYR A 16 -21.12 11.32 30.84
C TYR A 16 -21.21 9.97 31.56
N THR A 17 -22.42 9.37 31.55
CA THR A 17 -22.62 7.99 32.01
C THR A 17 -21.90 7.02 31.08
N THR A 18 -20.89 6.34 31.60
CA THR A 18 -20.12 5.32 30.88
C THR A 18 -20.99 4.11 30.58
N LEU A 19 -21.24 3.83 29.29
CA LEU A 19 -21.85 2.57 28.87
C LEU A 19 -20.84 1.42 29.08
N PRO A 20 -21.26 0.28 29.65
CA PRO A 20 -20.37 -0.86 29.89
C PRO A 20 -20.05 -1.62 28.59
N PRO A 21 -18.81 -2.11 28.40
CA PRO A 21 -18.43 -2.88 27.22
C PRO A 21 -18.88 -4.35 27.32
N GLU A 22 -20.16 -4.63 27.06
CA GLU A 22 -20.63 -6.00 26.82
C GLU A 22 -20.52 -6.39 25.34
N HIS A 23 -19.36 -6.91 24.95
CA HIS A 23 -19.25 -7.78 23.76
C HIS A 23 -19.00 -9.24 24.20
N PRO A 24 -19.65 -10.22 23.55
CA PRO A 24 -19.61 -11.61 24.01
C PRO A 24 -18.23 -12.24 23.81
N LYS A 25 -17.81 -13.05 24.78
CA LYS A 25 -16.54 -13.80 24.76
C LYS A 25 -16.52 -14.85 23.63
N ARG A 26 -16.22 -14.40 22.40
CA ARG A 26 -15.96 -15.27 21.24
C ARG A 26 -14.69 -16.08 21.57
N LYS A 27 -14.87 -17.36 21.92
CA LYS A 27 -13.77 -18.24 22.35
C LYS A 27 -12.65 -18.23 21.30
N SER A 28 -11.47 -17.76 21.67
CA SER A 28 -10.28 -17.90 20.86
C SER A 28 -9.92 -19.38 20.72
N ARG A 29 -10.36 -19.99 19.62
CA ARG A 29 -9.82 -21.28 19.18
C ARG A 29 -8.36 -21.06 18.83
N ARG A 30 -7.47 -21.36 19.78
CA ARG A 30 -6.08 -21.68 19.49
C ARG A 30 -6.07 -22.89 18.54
N HIS A 31 -6.03 -22.63 17.23
CA HIS A 31 -5.59 -23.64 16.29
C HIS A 31 -4.06 -23.73 16.41
N SER A 32 -3.63 -24.77 17.12
CA SER A 32 -2.23 -25.16 17.26
C SER A 32 -1.61 -25.45 15.90
N THR A 33 -0.35 -25.04 15.73
CA THR A 33 0.60 -25.64 14.77
C THR A 33 0.07 -25.85 13.35
N GLN A 34 -0.07 -24.77 12.58
CA GLN A 34 0.39 -24.86 11.20
C GLN A 34 1.93 -24.94 11.19
N HIS A 35 2.50 -25.75 10.30
CA HIS A 35 3.94 -25.84 10.14
C HIS A 35 4.49 -24.55 9.54
N ARG A 36 5.15 -23.72 10.36
CA ARG A 36 6.17 -22.79 9.89
C ARG A 36 7.32 -23.62 9.29
N GLN A 37 7.31 -23.84 7.97
CA GLN A 37 8.49 -24.33 7.25
C GLN A 37 9.52 -23.19 7.15
N PHE A 38 10.28 -22.99 8.22
CA PHE A 38 11.52 -22.23 8.16
C PHE A 38 12.67 -23.16 7.77
N SER A 39 13.23 -22.93 6.59
CA SER A 39 14.44 -23.60 6.11
C SER A 39 15.68 -22.81 6.53
N ASP A 40 16.08 -22.94 7.79
CA ASP A 40 17.38 -22.43 8.24
C ASP A 40 18.51 -23.24 7.57
N PHE A 41 19.34 -22.56 6.76
CA PHE A 41 20.58 -23.11 6.24
C PHE A 41 21.74 -22.17 6.58
N GLN A 42 22.42 -22.46 7.70
CA GLN A 42 23.75 -21.91 7.96
C GLN A 42 24.78 -22.64 7.08
N THR A 43 25.53 -21.89 6.27
CA THR A 43 26.64 -22.42 5.47
C THR A 43 27.94 -21.66 5.76
N SER A 44 28.55 -21.96 6.92
CA SER A 44 29.88 -21.46 7.27
C SER A 44 30.95 -22.11 6.40
N PRO A 45 31.77 -21.37 5.62
CA PRO A 45 32.85 -21.95 4.84
C PRO A 45 34.08 -22.22 5.72
N THR A 46 34.68 -23.41 5.61
CA THR A 46 36.05 -23.68 6.10
C THR A 46 36.96 -24.14 4.96
N PRO A 47 38.23 -23.70 4.92
CA PRO A 47 39.10 -23.89 3.76
C PRO A 47 39.80 -25.28 3.75
N PRO A 48 40.15 -25.81 2.57
CA PRO A 48 40.90 -27.06 2.47
C PRO A 48 42.41 -26.87 2.63
N ASN A 49 43.10 -27.77 3.36
CA ASN A 49 44.41 -28.33 2.95
C ASN A 49 44.97 -29.41 3.91
N ALA A 50 45.51 -30.49 3.32
CA ALA A 50 46.46 -31.47 3.88
C ALA A 50 45.96 -32.42 5.03
N PRO A 51 46.69 -33.52 5.34
CA PRO A 51 46.82 -34.67 4.45
C PRO A 51 46.59 -36.06 5.11
N LEU A 52 46.48 -37.13 4.29
CA LEU A 52 46.23 -38.52 4.73
C LEU A 52 47.34 -39.13 5.62
N TRP A 53 46.95 -39.85 6.68
CA TRP A 53 47.66 -41.02 7.23
C TRP A 53 46.69 -42.16 7.60
N LYS A 54 47.23 -43.34 8.01
CA LYS A 54 46.65 -44.67 7.73
C LYS A 54 45.66 -45.25 8.77
N ARG A 55 44.64 -45.94 8.23
CA ARG A 55 43.80 -47.09 8.71
C ARG A 55 44.41 -48.02 9.79
N PRO A 56 43.65 -48.89 10.54
CA PRO A 56 42.46 -49.67 10.08
C PRO A 56 41.32 -50.08 11.06
N GLY A 57 40.25 -50.69 10.50
CA GLY A 57 39.11 -51.36 11.20
C GLY A 57 37.92 -50.42 11.48
N VAL A 58 36.63 -50.82 11.51
CA VAL A 58 35.89 -52.12 11.42
C VAL A 58 34.37 -51.74 11.28
N LEU A 59 33.38 -52.45 10.70
CA LEU A 59 33.21 -53.64 9.82
C LEU A 59 31.72 -53.68 9.33
N TRP A 60 31.37 -54.45 8.27
CA TRP A 60 30.01 -54.65 7.68
C TRP A 60 29.41 -53.41 6.96
N SER A 61 28.56 -53.48 5.92
CA SER A 61 27.99 -54.60 5.12
C SER A 61 27.77 -54.17 3.65
N VAL A 62 27.81 -55.11 2.69
CA VAL A 62 27.42 -54.91 1.28
C VAL A 62 26.61 -56.11 0.79
N ILE A 63 25.40 -55.88 0.27
CA ILE A 63 24.53 -56.76 -0.56
C ILE A 63 23.17 -56.04 -0.69
N ALA A 64 22.43 -56.02 -1.79
CA ALA A 64 22.78 -56.14 -3.22
C ALA A 64 21.59 -55.64 -4.06
N VAL A 65 21.83 -54.93 -5.18
CA VAL A 65 20.83 -54.74 -6.26
C VAL A 65 21.54 -54.70 -7.61
N LEU A 66 21.45 -55.78 -8.41
CA LEU A 66 21.49 -55.74 -9.87
C LEU A 66 21.15 -57.11 -10.49
N GLY A 67 20.12 -57.14 -11.34
CA GLY A 67 19.95 -58.14 -12.41
C GLY A 67 19.31 -59.49 -12.05
N VAL A 68 18.04 -59.68 -12.44
CA VAL A 68 17.53 -60.94 -13.06
C VAL A 68 16.52 -60.59 -14.18
N LEU A 69 16.68 -61.36 -15.25
CA LEU A 69 15.94 -61.61 -16.51
C LEU A 69 14.38 -61.71 -16.46
N VAL A 70 13.63 -61.97 -17.54
CA VAL A 70 13.61 -61.59 -19.00
C VAL A 70 12.53 -62.42 -19.76
N VAL A 71 11.66 -61.74 -20.55
CA VAL A 71 10.96 -62.21 -21.80
C VAL A 71 9.86 -63.32 -21.74
N ILE A 72 9.06 -63.39 -22.84
CA ILE A 72 8.01 -64.35 -23.30
C ILE A 72 6.55 -63.90 -23.03
N LEU A 73 5.57 -63.92 -23.98
CA LEU A 73 5.60 -63.88 -25.47
C LEU A 73 4.20 -63.48 -26.04
N VAL A 74 4.20 -62.97 -27.28
CA VAL A 74 3.09 -62.54 -28.17
C VAL A 74 2.00 -63.60 -28.46
N ILE A 75 0.75 -63.13 -28.67
CA ILE A 75 -0.19 -63.64 -29.71
C ILE A 75 -0.77 -62.44 -30.50
N LEU A 76 -1.03 -62.62 -31.80
CA LEU A 76 -1.57 -61.61 -32.75
C LEU A 76 -3.08 -61.76 -33.00
N VAL A 77 -3.71 -60.68 -33.49
CA VAL A 77 -4.55 -60.58 -34.72
C VAL A 77 -5.15 -59.17 -34.78
N ALA A 78 -5.41 -58.48 -35.90
CA ALA A 78 -4.80 -58.29 -37.23
C ALA A 78 -5.91 -57.73 -38.16
N GLY A 79 -5.56 -56.79 -39.05
CA GLY A 79 -6.47 -56.17 -40.03
C GLY A 79 -6.87 -54.72 -39.67
N GLY A 80 -6.82 -53.73 -40.58
CA GLY A 80 -6.17 -53.67 -41.89
C GLY A 80 -7.01 -53.00 -42.99
N GLY A 81 -6.47 -51.92 -43.61
CA GLY A 81 -6.96 -51.27 -44.84
C GLY A 81 -8.32 -50.55 -44.74
N ASP A 82 -8.66 -49.54 -45.54
CA ASP A 82 -7.92 -48.63 -46.45
C ASP A 82 -8.68 -47.28 -46.36
N GLY A 83 -8.19 -46.09 -46.72
CA GLY A 83 -7.32 -45.72 -47.83
C GLY A 83 -8.16 -45.18 -49.01
N THR A 84 -8.42 -43.86 -49.06
CA THR A 84 -8.79 -43.11 -50.28
C THR A 84 -8.81 -41.60 -50.00
N ALA A 85 -8.54 -40.79 -51.03
CA ALA A 85 -8.57 -39.33 -50.96
C ALA A 85 -9.42 -38.76 -52.11
N ALA A 86 -10.20 -37.71 -51.84
CA ALA A 86 -10.87 -36.90 -52.87
C ALA A 86 -11.23 -35.49 -52.36
N SER A 87 -10.99 -34.50 -53.22
CA SER A 87 -11.46 -33.11 -53.16
C SER A 87 -11.24 -32.51 -54.56
N PRO A 88 -12.00 -31.51 -55.05
CA PRO A 88 -13.11 -30.79 -54.41
C PRO A 88 -14.47 -31.02 -55.12
N GLY A 89 -15.56 -30.48 -54.57
CA GLY A 89 -16.89 -30.49 -55.19
C GLY A 89 -17.70 -29.24 -54.85
N THR A 90 -18.07 -28.46 -55.86
CA THR A 90 -18.85 -27.21 -55.71
C THR A 90 -20.32 -27.47 -55.40
N GLY A 91 -20.84 -26.95 -54.30
CA GLY A 91 -22.26 -26.96 -53.96
C GLY A 91 -22.81 -25.54 -53.78
N SER A 92 -23.66 -25.08 -54.71
CA SER A 92 -24.38 -23.81 -54.58
C SER A 92 -25.71 -24.01 -53.87
N SER A 93 -25.99 -23.23 -52.82
CA SER A 93 -27.31 -23.15 -52.20
C SER A 93 -27.61 -21.70 -51.77
N SER A 94 -28.45 -21.01 -52.53
CA SER A 94 -28.90 -19.65 -52.24
C SER A 94 -29.89 -19.64 -51.07
N GLY A 95 -29.44 -19.16 -49.90
CA GLY A 95 -30.30 -18.84 -48.76
C GLY A 95 -30.66 -17.36 -48.74
N ASN A 96 -31.95 -17.02 -48.63
CA ASN A 96 -32.41 -15.63 -48.66
C ASN A 96 -32.00 -14.86 -47.41
N ALA A 97 -31.26 -13.76 -47.58
CA ALA A 97 -31.09 -12.76 -46.53
C ALA A 97 -32.36 -11.88 -46.42
N PRO A 98 -32.92 -11.66 -45.22
CA PRO A 98 -34.02 -10.71 -45.03
C PRO A 98 -33.53 -9.27 -45.23
N ALA A 99 -34.38 -8.41 -45.80
CA ALA A 99 -34.02 -7.03 -46.13
C ALA A 99 -33.77 -6.18 -44.88
N ALA A 100 -32.73 -5.35 -44.92
CA ALA A 100 -32.49 -4.34 -43.88
C ALA A 100 -33.55 -3.22 -43.96
N PRO A 101 -34.10 -2.75 -42.82
CA PRO A 101 -35.03 -1.63 -42.80
C PRO A 101 -34.34 -0.33 -43.19
N SER A 102 -35.03 0.50 -43.97
CA SER A 102 -34.54 1.81 -44.42
C SER A 102 -34.38 2.78 -43.22
N PRO A 103 -33.33 3.63 -43.18
CA PRO A 103 -33.16 4.60 -42.09
C PRO A 103 -34.31 5.63 -42.08
N ALA A 104 -34.87 5.87 -40.90
CA ALA A 104 -35.90 6.89 -40.70
C ALA A 104 -35.32 8.30 -40.85
N GLN A 105 -36.09 9.22 -41.45
CA GLN A 105 -35.70 10.62 -41.53
C GLN A 105 -35.70 11.28 -40.13
N PRO A 106 -34.76 12.18 -39.82
CA PRO A 106 -34.86 13.03 -38.64
C PRO A 106 -36.06 13.99 -38.76
N PRO A 107 -36.77 14.28 -37.66
CA PRO A 107 -37.93 15.17 -37.70
C PRO A 107 -37.53 16.63 -37.98
N THR A 108 -38.33 17.31 -38.81
CA THR A 108 -38.16 18.74 -39.13
C THR A 108 -38.30 19.62 -37.88
N PRO A 109 -37.45 20.64 -37.68
CA PRO A 109 -37.60 21.57 -36.55
C PRO A 109 -38.94 22.32 -36.59
N VAL A 110 -39.67 22.31 -35.48
CA VAL A 110 -40.88 23.14 -35.30
C VAL A 110 -40.44 24.56 -34.92
N PRO A 111 -40.90 25.62 -35.61
CA PRO A 111 -40.53 26.99 -35.26
C PRO A 111 -41.17 27.42 -33.94
N ILE A 112 -40.34 27.83 -32.98
CA ILE A 112 -40.79 28.40 -31.70
C ILE A 112 -41.33 29.82 -31.94
N PRO A 113 -42.54 30.17 -31.49
CA PRO A 113 -43.10 31.51 -31.67
C PRO A 113 -42.44 32.54 -30.74
N THR A 114 -41.92 33.62 -31.32
CA THR A 114 -41.35 34.75 -30.58
C THR A 114 -42.44 35.49 -29.79
N GLN A 115 -42.30 35.61 -28.46
CA GLN A 115 -43.11 36.54 -27.67
C GLN A 115 -42.35 37.83 -27.36
N ASN A 116 -42.99 38.97 -27.62
CA ASN A 116 -42.48 40.29 -27.29
C ASN A 116 -42.98 40.72 -25.89
N GLY A 117 -42.04 41.19 -25.07
CA GLY A 117 -42.21 42.28 -24.09
C GLY A 117 -43.42 42.27 -23.14
N THR A 118 -43.17 41.90 -21.88
CA THR A 118 -43.96 42.36 -20.72
C THR A 118 -43.03 42.99 -19.67
N SER A 119 -43.44 44.13 -19.12
CA SER A 119 -42.61 44.94 -18.21
C SER A 119 -42.50 44.33 -16.82
N SER A 120 -41.30 44.30 -16.24
CA SER A 120 -41.07 43.86 -14.86
C SER A 120 -41.40 44.96 -13.85
N THR A 121 -42.50 44.82 -13.11
CA THR A 121 -42.79 45.68 -11.95
C THR A 121 -42.09 45.11 -10.71
N THR A 122 -41.05 45.80 -10.24
CA THR A 122 -40.23 45.33 -9.10
C THR A 122 -40.99 45.47 -7.77
N ILE A 123 -41.45 44.34 -7.21
CA ILE A 123 -41.92 44.29 -5.81
C ILE A 123 -40.71 44.00 -4.92
N ALA A 124 -40.49 44.84 -3.91
CA ALA A 124 -39.42 44.63 -2.94
C ALA A 124 -39.73 43.43 -2.04
N GLY A 125 -38.90 42.39 -2.10
CA GLY A 125 -38.94 41.28 -1.15
C GLY A 125 -38.50 41.71 0.26
N PRO A 126 -38.88 40.97 1.31
CA PRO A 126 -38.45 41.27 2.68
C PRO A 126 -36.93 41.16 2.80
N VAL A 127 -36.31 42.15 3.45
CA VAL A 127 -34.87 42.15 3.72
C VAL A 127 -34.54 41.05 4.71
N VAL A 128 -33.90 39.98 4.23
CA VAL A 128 -33.31 38.94 5.08
C VAL A 128 -32.03 39.49 5.68
N THR A 129 -32.07 39.92 6.94
CA THR A 129 -30.86 40.25 7.69
C THR A 129 -29.97 39.00 7.75
N PRO A 130 -28.71 39.05 7.29
CA PRO A 130 -27.83 37.89 7.37
C PRO A 130 -27.58 37.55 8.84
N VAL A 131 -27.85 36.29 9.21
CA VAL A 131 -27.44 35.76 10.51
C VAL A 131 -25.90 35.78 10.55
N PRO A 132 -25.27 36.35 11.58
CA PRO A 132 -23.81 36.34 11.67
C PRO A 132 -23.32 34.89 11.70
N SER A 133 -22.47 34.53 10.74
CA SER A 133 -21.86 33.20 10.69
C SER A 133 -21.00 33.02 11.94
N VAL A 134 -21.43 32.13 12.84
CA VAL A 134 -20.63 31.69 13.97
C VAL A 134 -19.48 30.88 13.37
N ALA A 135 -18.25 31.38 13.50
CA ALA A 135 -17.06 30.68 13.03
C ALA A 135 -17.04 29.26 13.65
N PRO A 136 -16.76 28.21 12.86
CA PRO A 136 -16.70 26.85 13.38
C PRO A 136 -15.65 26.77 14.50
N PRO A 137 -15.89 25.98 15.56
CA PRO A 137 -14.97 25.89 16.68
C PRO A 137 -13.60 25.42 16.22
N THR A 138 -12.56 26.17 16.58
CA THR A 138 -11.17 25.82 16.27
C THR A 138 -10.75 24.57 17.04
N VAL A 139 -11.04 23.40 16.47
CA VAL A 139 -10.43 22.14 16.88
C VAL A 139 -8.93 22.28 16.72
N ALA A 140 -8.17 22.03 17.79
CA ALA A 140 -6.72 22.10 17.74
C ALA A 140 -6.16 21.05 16.76
N PRO A 141 -5.00 21.29 16.12
CA PRO A 141 -4.42 20.35 15.18
C PRO A 141 -4.26 18.94 15.78
N PRO A 142 -4.49 17.86 15.01
CA PRO A 142 -3.83 16.58 15.25
C PRO A 142 -2.31 16.76 15.06
N VAL A 143 -1.66 17.28 16.09
CA VAL A 143 -0.19 17.33 16.22
C VAL A 143 0.29 15.89 16.44
N LEU A 144 1.41 15.52 15.81
CA LEU A 144 2.11 14.27 16.11
C LEU A 144 2.29 14.12 17.64
N PRO A 145 1.96 12.96 18.24
CA PRO A 145 2.06 12.78 19.69
C PRO A 145 3.48 13.14 20.16
N PRO A 146 3.63 14.03 21.16
CA PRO A 146 4.89 14.71 21.43
C PRO A 146 6.02 13.74 21.72
N THR A 147 7.21 14.04 21.19
CA THR A 147 8.40 13.20 21.37
C THR A 147 8.76 13.08 22.86
N PRO A 148 8.69 11.87 23.45
CA PRO A 148 8.93 11.71 24.87
C PRO A 148 10.42 11.89 25.20
N PRO A 149 10.77 12.30 26.44
CA PRO A 149 12.16 12.44 26.86
C PRO A 149 12.86 11.08 26.90
N CYS A 150 14.13 11.06 26.48
CA CYS A 150 14.99 9.87 26.54
C CYS A 150 15.13 9.34 27.96
N THR A 151 14.95 8.03 28.17
CA THR A 151 15.34 7.34 29.41
C THR A 151 16.62 6.53 29.23
N HIS A 152 16.93 6.11 28.01
CA HIS A 152 18.13 5.35 27.64
C HIS A 152 18.74 5.87 26.33
N PHE A 153 20.01 5.55 26.07
CA PHE A 153 20.76 6.02 24.91
C PHE A 153 21.64 4.91 24.31
N ALA A 154 21.58 4.73 22.98
CA ALA A 154 22.47 3.81 22.25
C ALA A 154 23.19 4.50 21.10
N SER A 155 24.34 3.98 20.68
CA SER A 155 25.13 4.46 19.53
C SER A 155 25.72 3.29 18.72
N PRO A 156 26.20 3.51 17.49
CA PRO A 156 26.84 2.45 16.69
C PRO A 156 28.12 1.86 17.30
N SER A 157 28.73 2.57 18.25
CA SER A 157 29.94 2.16 18.97
C SER A 157 29.67 2.05 20.46
N GLY A 158 28.52 1.47 20.81
CA GLY A 158 28.04 1.34 22.18
C GLY A 158 29.02 0.59 23.10
N GLY A 159 29.08 1.02 24.36
CA GLY A 159 29.95 0.42 25.38
C GLY A 159 29.91 1.08 26.76
N GLY A 160 29.00 2.04 26.97
CA GLY A 160 28.69 2.63 28.27
C GLY A 160 27.53 1.92 28.98
N THR A 161 26.76 2.67 29.78
CA THR A 161 25.65 2.15 30.58
C THR A 161 24.27 2.43 30.00
N GLY A 162 24.19 3.17 28.88
CA GLY A 162 22.94 3.64 28.30
C GLY A 162 22.24 4.75 29.07
N ALA A 163 22.66 5.09 30.29
CA ALA A 163 21.99 6.07 31.15
C ALA A 163 22.18 7.55 30.72
N ALA A 164 23.09 7.83 29.79
CA ALA A 164 23.34 9.18 29.27
C ALA A 164 23.88 9.12 27.83
N ALA A 165 23.60 10.17 27.03
CA ALA A 165 24.08 10.30 25.66
C ALA A 165 25.62 10.30 25.51
N THR A 166 26.35 10.57 26.59
CA THR A 166 27.82 10.52 26.67
C THR A 166 28.37 9.15 27.09
N ALA A 167 27.50 8.21 27.50
CA ALA A 167 27.84 6.83 27.84
C ALA A 167 26.83 5.82 27.24
N PRO A 168 26.57 5.85 25.91
CA PRO A 168 25.60 4.99 25.26
C PRO A 168 26.05 3.52 25.21
N PHE A 169 25.10 2.61 25.26
CA PHE A 169 25.30 1.17 25.02
C PHE A 169 24.93 0.78 23.57
N LEU A 170 24.89 -0.50 23.20
CA LEU A 170 24.35 -0.95 21.91
C LEU A 170 22.81 -1.02 21.96
N ILE A 171 22.15 -1.32 20.83
CA ILE A 171 20.69 -1.48 20.83
C ILE A 171 20.30 -2.79 21.54
N SER A 172 21.08 -3.87 21.37
CA SER A 172 20.83 -5.15 22.05
C SER A 172 20.93 -5.08 23.58
N ASP A 173 21.75 -4.17 24.12
CA ASP A 173 21.87 -3.94 25.57
C ASP A 173 20.57 -3.42 26.19
N PHE A 174 19.83 -2.55 25.48
CA PHE A 174 18.59 -1.93 25.96
C PHE A 174 17.52 -2.96 26.32
N TRP A 175 17.45 -4.10 25.62
CA TRP A 175 16.44 -5.14 25.88
C TRP A 175 16.52 -5.75 27.29
N ASN A 176 17.67 -5.62 27.98
CA ASN A 176 17.85 -6.11 29.35
C ASN A 176 17.31 -5.13 30.42
N VAL A 177 17.04 -3.88 30.04
CA VAL A 177 16.57 -2.81 30.95
C VAL A 177 15.23 -2.18 30.52
N ALA A 178 14.79 -2.47 29.29
CA ALA A 178 13.53 -2.00 28.73
C ALA A 178 12.31 -2.51 29.52
N SER A 179 11.37 -1.60 29.75
CA SER A 179 10.08 -1.84 30.39
C SER A 179 9.02 -0.86 29.84
N PRO A 180 7.71 -1.11 29.99
CA PRO A 180 6.66 -0.20 29.52
C PRO A 180 6.91 1.27 29.89
N GLY A 181 6.89 2.17 28.90
CA GLY A 181 7.21 3.59 29.05
C GLY A 181 8.70 3.94 28.91
N SER A 182 9.58 2.97 28.65
CA SER A 182 11.00 3.23 28.35
C SER A 182 11.18 3.89 26.99
N VAL A 183 12.13 4.83 26.89
CA VAL A 183 12.43 5.60 25.67
C VAL A 183 13.92 5.46 25.36
N LEU A 184 14.25 4.67 24.33
CA LEU A 184 15.60 4.57 23.79
C LEU A 184 15.83 5.66 22.74
N CYS A 185 16.82 6.51 22.98
CA CYS A 185 17.29 7.52 22.04
C CYS A 185 18.57 7.07 21.33
N LEU A 186 18.48 6.90 20.03
CA LEU A 186 19.57 6.52 19.14
C LEU A 186 20.39 7.76 18.76
N VAL A 187 21.67 7.78 19.12
CA VAL A 187 22.65 8.82 18.74
C VAL A 187 22.88 8.76 17.23
N ASN A 188 23.05 9.92 16.58
CA ASN A 188 23.22 9.99 15.13
C ASN A 188 24.38 9.10 14.63
N GLY A 189 24.17 8.39 13.52
CA GLY A 189 25.16 7.51 12.90
C GLY A 189 24.54 6.34 12.12
N THR A 190 25.41 5.53 11.51
CA THR A 190 25.03 4.29 10.81
C THR A 190 25.29 3.09 11.73
N TYR A 191 24.26 2.29 11.95
CA TYR A 191 24.19 1.13 12.82
C TYR A 191 24.29 -0.14 11.96
N VAL A 192 25.27 -1.00 12.26
CA VAL A 192 25.62 -2.21 11.47
C VAL A 192 25.77 -3.43 12.38
N GLY A 193 25.61 -4.63 11.83
CA GLY A 193 25.59 -5.88 12.61
C GLY A 193 24.35 -6.08 13.50
N ALA A 194 24.11 -7.31 13.92
CA ALA A 194 22.87 -7.73 14.60
C ALA A 194 22.58 -6.97 15.92
N ASP A 195 23.60 -6.70 16.73
CA ASP A 195 23.48 -5.97 18.01
C ASP A 195 23.04 -4.50 17.87
N SER A 196 23.08 -3.98 16.64
CA SER A 196 22.72 -2.61 16.28
C SER A 196 21.33 -2.48 15.66
N MET A 197 20.53 -3.56 15.62
CA MET A 197 19.21 -3.61 14.98
C MET A 197 18.07 -3.51 16.02
N ILE A 198 16.89 -3.02 15.62
CA ILE A 198 15.69 -3.01 16.47
C ILE A 198 15.00 -4.38 16.39
N VAL A 199 15.53 -5.34 17.15
CA VAL A 199 15.00 -6.70 17.27
C VAL A 199 14.82 -7.05 18.75
N PRO A 200 13.77 -6.53 19.43
CA PRO A 200 13.47 -6.87 20.82
C PRO A 200 13.06 -8.35 20.98
N PRO A 201 13.23 -8.95 22.17
CA PRO A 201 12.67 -10.27 22.47
C PRO A 201 11.15 -10.28 22.31
N ALA A 202 10.59 -11.32 21.69
CA ALA A 202 9.14 -11.45 21.43
C ALA A 202 8.23 -11.54 22.70
N SER A 203 8.81 -11.47 23.90
CA SER A 203 8.09 -11.34 25.18
C SER A 203 8.10 -9.92 25.76
N LEU A 204 8.69 -8.95 25.05
CA LEU A 204 8.82 -7.56 25.47
C LEU A 204 7.78 -6.70 24.75
N SER A 205 6.69 -6.40 25.46
CA SER A 205 5.65 -5.44 25.03
C SER A 205 5.67 -4.20 25.93
N GLY A 206 5.21 -3.07 25.39
CA GLY A 206 4.76 -1.94 26.20
C GLY A 206 3.36 -2.18 26.78
N THR A 207 2.65 -1.08 27.03
CA THR A 207 1.21 -1.11 27.37
C THR A 207 0.52 0.11 26.75
N ALA A 208 -0.80 0.05 26.57
CA ALA A 208 -1.58 1.18 26.00
C ALA A 208 -1.36 2.54 26.69
N GLY A 209 -1.10 2.56 28.01
CA GLY A 209 -0.80 3.77 28.77
C GLY A 209 0.69 4.13 28.86
N SER A 210 1.58 3.20 28.50
CA SER A 210 3.05 3.31 28.57
C SER A 210 3.70 2.43 27.50
N PRO A 211 3.68 2.83 26.21
CA PRO A 211 4.34 2.10 25.13
C PRO A 211 5.87 2.17 25.28
N ILE A 212 6.61 1.23 24.68
CA ILE A 212 8.07 1.32 24.59
C ILE A 212 8.42 2.12 23.33
N THR A 213 9.28 3.13 23.47
CA THR A 213 9.67 4.02 22.35
C THR A 213 11.13 3.80 21.96
N VAL A 214 11.40 3.69 20.66
CA VAL A 214 12.77 3.81 20.09
C VAL A 214 12.77 4.94 19.07
N GLN A 215 13.63 5.93 19.28
CA GLN A 215 13.64 7.16 18.49
C GLN A 215 15.05 7.64 18.15
N ALA A 216 15.23 8.23 16.98
CA ALA A 216 16.45 8.97 16.69
C ALA A 216 16.54 10.26 17.55
N GLN A 217 17.74 10.63 18.01
CA GLN A 217 17.98 11.91 18.69
C GLN A 217 17.75 13.10 17.76
N THR A 218 18.16 12.97 16.51
CA THR A 218 17.83 13.88 15.40
C THR A 218 17.01 13.11 14.39
N ASP A 219 15.86 13.63 13.96
CA ASP A 219 15.07 13.02 12.88
C ASP A 219 15.94 12.85 11.62
N GLY A 220 15.99 11.63 11.08
CA GLY A 220 16.86 11.27 9.95
C GLY A 220 18.35 11.11 10.26
N GLY A 221 18.81 11.46 11.47
CA GLY A 221 20.22 11.34 11.87
C GLY A 221 20.70 9.90 12.08
N VAL A 222 19.81 8.91 12.03
CA VAL A 222 20.09 7.49 12.31
C VAL A 222 19.76 6.64 11.09
N LEU A 223 20.67 5.75 10.72
CA LEU A 223 20.49 4.72 9.69
C LEU A 223 20.74 3.33 10.29
N LEU A 224 19.72 2.47 10.30
CA LEU A 224 19.85 1.05 10.61
C LEU A 224 20.11 0.27 9.31
N ASP A 225 21.34 -0.20 9.13
CA ASP A 225 21.76 -0.87 7.90
C ASP A 225 21.79 -2.38 8.09
N GLY A 226 20.93 -3.09 7.37
CA GLY A 226 20.84 -4.54 7.44
C GLY A 226 22.02 -5.27 6.78
N GLU A 227 22.84 -4.60 5.97
CA GLU A 227 23.98 -5.18 5.23
C GLU A 227 23.59 -6.38 4.33
N TYR A 228 22.30 -6.51 4.00
CA TYR A 228 21.63 -7.69 3.44
C TYR A 228 21.78 -9.00 4.26
N ALA A 229 22.23 -8.89 5.51
CA ALA A 229 22.44 -10.00 6.46
C ALA A 229 21.48 -9.97 7.67
N ASN A 230 21.03 -8.79 8.07
CA ASN A 230 20.21 -8.52 9.25
C ASN A 230 18.83 -7.95 8.85
N VAL A 231 17.88 -7.92 9.80
CA VAL A 231 16.60 -7.23 9.63
C VAL A 231 16.66 -5.95 10.49
N PRO A 232 16.59 -4.75 9.89
CA PRO A 232 16.75 -3.49 10.63
C PRO A 232 15.74 -3.27 11.76
N VAL A 233 14.46 -3.58 11.52
CA VAL A 233 13.38 -3.48 12.50
C VAL A 233 12.47 -4.70 12.39
N ASP A 234 12.40 -5.49 13.46
CA ASP A 234 11.60 -6.73 13.55
C ASP A 234 10.91 -6.79 14.92
N ILE A 235 9.61 -6.48 14.98
CA ILE A 235 8.87 -6.24 16.23
C ILE A 235 7.70 -7.24 16.36
N ASP A 236 7.93 -8.32 17.11
CA ASP A 236 6.91 -9.31 17.52
C ASP A 236 6.10 -8.87 18.76
N GLY A 237 6.52 -7.84 19.49
CA GLY A 237 5.88 -7.36 20.73
C GLY A 237 4.90 -6.21 20.54
N ASP A 238 4.02 -5.98 21.52
CA ASP A 238 2.90 -5.03 21.43
C ASP A 238 3.23 -3.63 22.00
N PHE A 239 2.45 -2.61 21.61
CA PHE A 239 2.55 -1.23 22.13
C PHE A 239 3.95 -0.61 21.99
N TRP A 240 4.44 -0.53 20.76
CA TRP A 240 5.74 0.07 20.42
C TRP A 240 5.58 1.37 19.61
N HIS A 241 6.44 2.34 19.87
CA HIS A 241 6.57 3.58 19.08
C HIS A 241 7.97 3.66 18.45
N ILE A 242 8.06 3.69 17.12
CA ILE A 242 9.32 3.85 16.38
C ILE A 242 9.33 5.22 15.68
N ARG A 243 10.40 6.02 15.85
CA ARG A 243 10.37 7.45 15.48
C ARG A 243 11.63 7.95 14.77
N GLY A 244 11.45 8.58 13.60
CA GLY A 244 12.47 9.39 12.91
C GLY A 244 13.66 8.63 12.32
N ILE A 245 13.62 7.30 12.33
CA ILE A 245 14.73 6.41 11.96
C ILE A 245 14.72 6.12 10.45
N ASN A 246 15.90 6.06 9.81
CA ASN A 246 16.07 5.40 8.53
C ASN A 246 16.43 3.93 8.73
N ALA A 247 15.98 3.05 7.83
CA ALA A 247 16.40 1.66 7.79
C ALA A 247 16.59 1.18 6.34
N CYS A 248 17.56 0.31 6.09
CA CYS A 248 17.78 -0.19 4.73
C CYS A 248 18.46 -1.56 4.63
N ARG A 249 18.58 -2.05 3.39
CA ARG A 249 19.38 -3.23 3.01
C ARG A 249 19.09 -4.45 3.87
N SER A 250 17.81 -4.80 4.01
CA SER A 250 17.39 -5.92 4.88
C SER A 250 17.61 -7.28 4.21
N ARG A 251 17.90 -8.33 4.99
CA ARG A 251 17.81 -9.73 4.51
C ARG A 251 16.37 -10.22 4.28
N ARG A 252 15.37 -9.47 4.74
CA ARG A 252 13.93 -9.74 4.58
C ARG A 252 13.21 -8.41 4.29
N SER A 253 12.05 -8.15 4.89
CA SER A 253 11.42 -6.83 4.90
C SER A 253 12.25 -5.82 5.71
N VAL A 254 12.17 -4.52 5.42
CA VAL A 254 12.98 -3.49 6.11
C VAL A 254 12.42 -3.20 7.51
N TYR A 255 11.13 -2.89 7.58
CA TYR A 255 10.32 -2.83 8.80
C TYR A 255 9.34 -4.01 8.78
N MET A 256 9.45 -4.90 9.75
CA MET A 256 8.56 -6.04 9.92
C MET A 256 7.85 -5.98 11.28
N VAL A 257 6.55 -6.23 11.28
CA VAL A 257 5.67 -6.11 12.45
C VAL A 257 4.82 -7.36 12.61
N GLY A 258 4.90 -7.96 13.80
CA GLY A 258 4.10 -9.11 14.24
C GLY A 258 3.28 -8.87 15.52
N GLY A 259 3.55 -7.80 16.28
CA GLY A 259 2.80 -7.41 17.48
C GLY A 259 1.72 -6.34 17.26
N ASP A 260 0.80 -6.21 18.21
CA ASP A 260 -0.35 -5.29 18.16
C ASP A 260 0.01 -3.84 18.58
N ASP A 261 -0.80 -2.86 18.17
CA ASP A 261 -0.71 -1.46 18.62
C ASP A 261 0.67 -0.80 18.40
N VAL A 262 1.38 -1.19 17.33
CA VAL A 262 2.68 -0.64 16.95
C VAL A 262 2.50 0.59 16.04
N SER A 263 3.16 1.71 16.37
CA SER A 263 3.10 2.96 15.61
C SER A 263 4.47 3.43 15.14
N PHE A 264 4.58 3.75 13.85
CA PHE A 264 5.74 4.34 13.21
C PHE A 264 5.46 5.80 12.87
N PHE A 265 6.39 6.69 13.24
CA PHE A 265 6.31 8.12 12.96
C PHE A 265 7.57 8.58 12.23
N ARG A 266 7.45 9.22 11.06
CA ARG A 266 8.60 9.79 10.31
C ARG A 266 9.72 8.80 10.00
N CYS A 267 9.36 7.52 9.86
CA CYS A 267 10.31 6.44 9.56
C CYS A 267 10.46 6.27 8.03
N VAL A 268 11.68 5.96 7.58
CA VAL A 268 12.01 5.91 6.15
C VAL A 268 12.77 4.64 5.80
N GLY A 269 12.29 3.88 4.81
CA GLY A 269 12.84 2.58 4.46
C GLY A 269 13.20 2.42 2.98
N TRP A 270 14.29 1.72 2.68
CA TRP A 270 14.59 1.28 1.31
C TRP A 270 15.35 -0.05 1.23
N ASP A 271 15.24 -0.73 0.09
CA ASP A 271 15.91 -2.00 -0.20
C ASP A 271 15.68 -3.12 0.83
N ALA A 272 14.52 -3.76 0.71
CA ALA A 272 14.32 -5.12 1.20
C ALA A 272 15.12 -6.13 0.36
N ALA A 273 15.30 -7.35 0.85
CA ALA A 273 15.83 -8.43 0.00
C ALA A 273 14.85 -8.72 -1.15
N ASP A 274 15.36 -8.91 -2.37
CA ASP A 274 14.57 -9.19 -3.57
C ASP A 274 13.90 -10.58 -3.52
N GLY A 275 12.73 -10.61 -2.87
CA GLY A 275 12.05 -11.83 -2.43
C GLY A 275 10.61 -11.53 -1.99
N ASN A 276 10.02 -12.42 -1.18
CA ASN A 276 8.68 -12.21 -0.62
C ASN A 276 8.69 -11.17 0.54
N ASN A 277 9.18 -9.97 0.27
CA ASN A 277 9.52 -8.96 1.29
C ASN A 277 8.94 -7.57 0.98
N ASN A 278 8.91 -6.73 2.00
CA ASN A 278 8.30 -5.40 1.99
C ASN A 278 9.25 -4.32 2.52
N ILE A 279 9.00 -3.04 2.20
CA ILE A 279 9.65 -1.96 2.95
C ILE A 279 8.97 -1.85 4.32
N PHE A 280 7.65 -1.76 4.35
CA PHE A 280 6.83 -1.84 5.56
C PHE A 280 5.84 -3.03 5.43
N GLY A 281 6.10 -4.11 6.16
CA GLY A 281 5.29 -5.33 6.17
C GLY A 281 4.70 -5.60 7.55
N THR A 282 3.38 -5.64 7.66
CA THR A 282 2.66 -5.93 8.91
C THR A 282 1.70 -7.11 8.70
N HIS A 283 1.85 -8.15 9.52
CA HIS A 283 1.32 -9.49 9.22
C HIS A 283 0.79 -10.20 10.47
N GLY A 284 -0.51 -10.50 10.50
CA GLY A 284 -1.13 -11.29 11.59
C GLY A 284 -1.46 -10.53 12.87
N ASN A 285 -1.32 -9.21 12.85
CA ASN A 285 -1.44 -8.29 13.98
C ASN A 285 -2.47 -7.17 13.70
N VAL A 286 -2.84 -6.37 14.69
CA VAL A 286 -3.86 -5.32 14.51
C VAL A 286 -3.47 -3.94 15.06
N ARG A 287 -4.11 -2.89 14.52
CA ARG A 287 -3.94 -1.48 14.90
C ARG A 287 -2.53 -0.93 14.68
N THR A 288 -1.91 -1.27 13.54
CA THR A 288 -0.62 -0.69 13.15
C THR A 288 -0.81 0.68 12.50
N LEU A 289 -0.08 1.70 12.98
CA LEU A 289 -0.07 3.04 12.40
C LEU A 289 1.27 3.32 11.71
N PHE A 290 1.23 3.82 10.49
CA PHE A 290 2.37 4.41 9.79
C PHE A 290 2.02 5.86 9.46
N GLU A 291 2.55 6.81 10.23
CA GLU A 291 2.28 8.24 10.08
C GLU A 291 3.53 9.01 9.64
N ASP A 292 3.40 9.85 8.60
CA ASP A 292 4.51 10.55 7.95
C ASP A 292 5.67 9.61 7.50
N CYS A 293 5.38 8.35 7.16
CA CYS A 293 6.43 7.38 6.80
C CYS A 293 6.69 7.30 5.29
N ALA A 294 7.91 6.97 4.87
CA ALA A 294 8.28 6.95 3.45
C ALA A 294 9.02 5.67 3.04
N GLY A 295 8.75 5.12 1.85
CA GLY A 295 9.39 3.89 1.39
C GLY A 295 9.63 3.81 -0.11
N TRP A 296 10.76 3.22 -0.51
CA TRP A 296 11.11 2.95 -1.91
C TRP A 296 12.13 1.82 -2.10
N GLY A 297 12.65 1.66 -3.32
CA GLY A 297 13.71 0.71 -3.63
C GLY A 297 13.24 -0.74 -3.86
N ILE A 298 14.17 -1.68 -3.70
CA ILE A 298 13.92 -3.10 -3.96
C ILE A 298 12.90 -3.66 -2.97
N CYS A 299 11.75 -4.12 -3.46
CA CYS A 299 10.73 -4.81 -2.67
C CYS A 299 9.67 -5.48 -3.56
N ARG A 300 8.99 -6.52 -3.07
CA ARG A 300 7.77 -7.01 -3.74
C ARG A 300 6.64 -5.99 -3.61
N LYS A 301 6.54 -5.33 -2.45
CA LYS A 301 5.58 -4.23 -2.20
C LYS A 301 6.16 -3.23 -1.20
N VAL A 302 5.90 -1.94 -1.37
CA VAL A 302 6.41 -0.93 -0.43
C VAL A 302 5.66 -1.01 0.91
N PHE A 303 4.34 -0.82 0.90
CA PHE A 303 3.49 -0.96 2.10
C PHE A 303 2.50 -2.13 1.94
N SER A 304 2.45 -3.02 2.95
CA SER A 304 1.55 -4.19 2.96
C SER A 304 1.09 -4.57 4.36
N CYS A 305 -0.13 -4.17 4.73
CA CYS A 305 -0.88 -4.79 5.83
C CYS A 305 -1.63 -6.00 5.29
N SER A 306 -1.50 -7.19 5.91
CA SER A 306 -1.99 -8.43 5.30
C SER A 306 -2.12 -9.61 6.26
N GLN A 307 -2.84 -10.66 5.85
CA GLN A 307 -2.99 -11.93 6.59
C GLN A 307 -3.42 -11.73 8.05
N ASN A 308 -4.55 -11.02 8.24
CA ASN A 308 -5.08 -10.48 9.49
C ASN A 308 -4.35 -9.23 10.05
N GLY A 309 -3.49 -8.60 9.24
CA GLY A 309 -2.93 -7.24 9.45
C GLY A 309 -4.00 -6.14 9.44
N ASN A 310 -4.88 -6.11 10.44
CA ASN A 310 -6.15 -5.37 10.42
C ASN A 310 -6.07 -4.01 11.11
N ASP A 311 -7.05 -3.15 10.82
CA ASP A 311 -7.18 -1.79 11.37
C ASP A 311 -5.89 -0.97 11.18
N CYS A 312 -5.22 -1.24 10.05
CA CYS A 312 -3.92 -0.68 9.67
C CYS A 312 -4.10 0.69 9.00
N THR A 313 -3.47 1.73 9.55
CA THR A 313 -3.59 3.11 9.05
C THR A 313 -2.29 3.60 8.44
N LEU A 314 -2.35 4.00 7.16
CA LEU A 314 -1.27 4.61 6.40
C LEU A 314 -1.58 6.10 6.22
N ARG A 315 -1.00 6.97 7.06
CA ARG A 315 -1.33 8.40 7.11
C ARG A 315 -0.16 9.25 6.64
N ARG A 316 -0.39 10.09 5.63
CA ARG A 316 0.63 10.95 5.02
C ARG A 316 1.90 10.19 4.62
N ILE A 317 1.73 8.97 4.10
CA ILE A 317 2.87 8.18 3.63
C ILE A 317 3.33 8.64 2.24
N PHE A 318 4.61 8.45 1.96
CA PHE A 318 5.14 8.46 0.58
C PHE A 318 5.57 7.05 0.17
N SER A 319 5.16 6.60 -1.01
CA SER A 319 5.45 5.25 -1.50
C SER A 319 5.84 5.27 -2.98
N ARG A 320 7.07 4.88 -3.32
CA ARG A 320 7.51 4.69 -4.71
C ARG A 320 8.00 3.26 -4.91
N TRP A 321 7.39 2.50 -5.80
CA TRP A 321 7.95 1.20 -6.17
C TRP A 321 9.06 1.35 -7.23
N ASP A 322 10.22 0.74 -6.96
CA ASP A 322 11.41 0.85 -7.83
C ASP A 322 11.90 -0.49 -8.42
N GLY A 323 11.68 -1.65 -7.80
CA GLY A 323 12.05 -2.92 -8.45
C GLY A 323 11.87 -4.19 -7.62
N SER A 324 11.71 -5.33 -8.31
CA SER A 324 11.89 -6.70 -7.78
C SER A 324 11.80 -7.75 -8.90
N HIS A 325 12.66 -8.75 -8.86
CA HIS A 325 12.85 -9.76 -9.92
C HIS A 325 12.28 -11.14 -9.57
N VAL A 326 11.46 -11.24 -8.50
CA VAL A 326 10.81 -12.49 -8.10
C VAL A 326 9.36 -12.59 -8.59
N ILE A 327 8.76 -13.78 -8.46
CA ILE A 327 7.34 -14.04 -8.71
C ILE A 327 6.42 -13.20 -7.79
N GLY A 328 5.14 -13.15 -8.13
CA GLY A 328 4.12 -12.54 -7.28
C GLY A 328 3.94 -11.03 -7.51
N PRO A 329 2.82 -10.48 -6.99
CA PRO A 329 2.32 -9.16 -7.36
C PRO A 329 3.27 -8.03 -6.95
N LYS A 330 3.60 -7.14 -7.89
CA LYS A 330 4.32 -5.88 -7.61
C LYS A 330 3.32 -4.74 -7.43
N ILE A 331 3.43 -4.02 -6.32
CA ILE A 331 2.42 -3.02 -5.92
C ILE A 331 3.02 -2.03 -4.91
N SER A 332 2.78 -0.73 -5.07
CA SER A 332 3.31 0.26 -4.14
C SER A 332 2.58 0.19 -2.78
N VAL A 333 1.24 0.20 -2.77
CA VAL A 333 0.41 0.07 -1.55
C VAL A 333 -0.67 -1.00 -1.73
N THR A 334 -0.65 -2.03 -0.89
CA THR A 334 -1.74 -3.03 -0.80
C THR A 334 -2.86 -2.54 0.09
N MET A 335 -4.06 -2.34 -0.48
CA MET A 335 -5.28 -1.96 0.23
C MET A 335 -5.98 -3.17 0.90
N ALA A 336 -5.85 -4.36 0.30
CA ALA A 336 -6.36 -5.62 0.85
C ALA A 336 -5.52 -6.83 0.41
N TYR A 337 -5.09 -7.63 1.39
CA TYR A 337 -4.52 -8.97 1.24
C TYR A 337 -4.87 -9.83 2.47
N ASN A 338 -6.09 -10.38 2.53
CA ASN A 338 -6.65 -11.06 3.71
C ASN A 338 -6.62 -10.18 4.98
N ASN A 339 -6.99 -8.91 4.87
CA ASN A 339 -7.08 -7.98 6.00
C ASN A 339 -8.28 -7.05 5.90
N TYR A 340 -8.60 -6.41 7.02
CA TYR A 340 -9.83 -5.65 7.26
C TYR A 340 -9.53 -4.29 7.92
N GLY A 341 -10.41 -3.31 7.78
CA GLY A 341 -10.31 -1.98 8.43
C GLY A 341 -9.22 -1.04 7.90
N MET A 342 -8.42 -1.47 6.91
CA MET A 342 -7.26 -0.73 6.42
C MET A 342 -7.65 0.65 5.85
N THR A 343 -6.89 1.67 6.23
CA THR A 343 -7.19 3.07 5.88
C THR A 343 -5.93 3.75 5.37
N MET A 344 -5.96 4.34 4.18
CA MET A 344 -4.91 5.23 3.67
C MET A 344 -5.42 6.67 3.60
N GLU A 345 -4.70 7.61 4.21
CA GLU A 345 -5.15 8.98 4.44
C GLU A 345 -4.08 9.98 3.99
N SER A 346 -4.47 10.99 3.21
CA SER A 346 -3.61 12.11 2.78
C SER A 346 -2.22 11.69 2.26
N SER A 347 -2.15 10.58 1.54
CA SER A 347 -0.90 9.90 1.18
C SER A 347 -0.55 10.05 -0.31
N ILE A 348 0.71 9.81 -0.65
CA ILE A 348 1.25 9.97 -2.00
C ILE A 348 1.87 8.65 -2.46
N VAL A 349 1.37 8.10 -3.56
CA VAL A 349 1.77 6.80 -4.09
C VAL A 349 2.18 6.93 -5.55
N THR A 350 3.33 6.36 -5.89
CA THR A 350 3.92 6.41 -7.22
C THR A 350 4.76 5.15 -7.51
N TRP A 351 5.42 5.14 -8.65
CA TRP A 351 6.16 4.04 -9.25
C TRP A 351 7.21 4.64 -10.19
N ALA A 352 8.42 4.09 -10.24
CA ALA A 352 9.43 4.57 -11.18
C ALA A 352 10.29 3.47 -11.84
N GLY A 353 10.40 2.28 -11.23
CA GLY A 353 11.11 1.14 -11.85
C GLY A 353 12.64 1.32 -11.97
N ASN A 354 13.27 2.14 -11.11
CA ASN A 354 14.72 2.42 -11.22
C ASN A 354 15.63 1.23 -10.84
N ALA A 355 15.15 0.32 -9.99
CA ALA A 355 15.90 -0.86 -9.52
C ALA A 355 15.57 -2.15 -10.30
N MET A 356 14.78 -2.05 -11.37
CA MET A 356 14.59 -3.14 -12.33
C MET A 356 15.81 -3.27 -13.23
N ASN A 357 16.36 -4.48 -13.35
CA ASN A 357 17.38 -4.80 -14.35
C ASN A 357 16.82 -4.69 -15.78
N GLU A 358 17.65 -4.23 -16.72
CA GLU A 358 17.30 -4.12 -18.15
C GLU A 358 16.94 -5.49 -18.75
N THR A 359 17.51 -6.57 -18.23
CA THR A 359 17.10 -7.95 -18.55
C THR A 359 17.25 -8.83 -17.33
N TYR A 360 16.26 -9.67 -17.04
CA TYR A 360 16.30 -10.64 -15.94
C TYR A 360 15.40 -11.85 -16.21
N THR A 361 15.72 -12.98 -15.59
CA THR A 361 14.81 -14.14 -15.49
C THR A 361 14.08 -14.07 -14.16
N VAL A 362 12.75 -14.24 -14.18
CA VAL A 362 11.89 -14.25 -12.98
C VAL A 362 12.31 -15.39 -12.06
N ARG A 363 12.43 -15.11 -10.76
CA ARG A 363 12.80 -16.09 -9.73
C ARG A 363 11.65 -16.44 -8.79
N ASN A 364 11.57 -17.67 -8.34
CA ASN A 364 10.75 -18.05 -7.19
C ASN A 364 11.30 -17.41 -5.90
N TYR A 365 10.55 -17.47 -4.80
CA TYR A 365 10.98 -16.89 -3.51
C TYR A 365 12.15 -17.62 -2.84
N ASP A 366 12.54 -18.81 -3.32
CA ASP A 366 13.75 -19.53 -2.94
C ASP A 366 14.95 -19.21 -3.87
N PHE A 367 14.82 -18.17 -4.70
CA PHE A 367 15.76 -17.72 -5.74
C PHE A 367 16.00 -18.69 -6.91
N SER A 368 15.32 -19.84 -6.96
CA SER A 368 15.32 -20.69 -8.16
C SER A 368 14.61 -19.99 -9.34
N PRO A 369 14.89 -20.32 -10.60
CA PRO A 369 14.13 -19.79 -11.73
C PRO A 369 12.64 -20.17 -11.65
N ALA A 370 11.76 -19.27 -12.07
CA ALA A 370 10.34 -19.58 -12.27
C ALA A 370 10.14 -20.78 -13.21
N SER A 371 8.99 -21.46 -13.11
CA SER A 371 8.67 -22.63 -13.94
C SER A 371 7.33 -22.45 -14.67
N PRO A 372 7.33 -22.34 -16.01
CA PRO A 372 8.49 -22.27 -16.90
C PRO A 372 9.35 -21.01 -16.66
N PRO A 373 10.66 -21.02 -16.99
CA PRO A 373 11.48 -19.81 -16.89
C PRO A 373 10.97 -18.71 -17.82
N GLN A 374 10.74 -17.54 -17.26
CA GLN A 374 10.32 -16.34 -17.99
C GLN A 374 11.42 -15.30 -17.88
N THR A 375 11.82 -14.71 -19.00
CA THR A 375 12.82 -13.63 -19.08
C THR A 375 12.15 -12.38 -19.62
N PHE A 376 12.34 -11.27 -18.93
CA PHE A 376 11.85 -9.95 -19.30
C PHE A 376 13.03 -9.06 -19.72
N THR A 377 12.77 -8.15 -20.65
CA THR A 377 13.71 -7.14 -21.17
C THR A 377 13.16 -5.73 -20.92
N ASP A 378 13.91 -4.69 -21.31
CA ASP A 378 13.45 -3.30 -21.34
C ASP A 378 12.97 -2.75 -19.98
N HIS A 379 13.45 -3.36 -18.89
CA HIS A 379 13.02 -3.14 -17.50
C HIS A 379 11.55 -3.54 -17.17
N ASP A 380 10.86 -4.27 -18.04
CA ASP A 380 9.46 -4.67 -17.87
C ASP A 380 9.24 -5.63 -16.68
N VAL A 381 8.06 -5.59 -16.07
CA VAL A 381 7.86 -6.09 -14.69
C VAL A 381 6.85 -7.24 -14.64
N PHE A 382 7.37 -8.44 -14.33
CA PHE A 382 6.52 -9.61 -14.11
C PHE A 382 5.47 -9.37 -13.01
N TYR A 383 4.21 -9.50 -13.39
CA TYR A 383 3.05 -9.48 -12.51
C TYR A 383 2.90 -8.17 -11.72
N ALA A 384 3.09 -7.04 -12.41
CA ALA A 384 2.73 -5.72 -11.90
C ALA A 384 1.20 -5.61 -11.71
N TYR A 385 0.76 -5.25 -10.50
CA TYR A 385 -0.65 -5.13 -10.17
C TYR A 385 -1.14 -3.69 -10.33
N ALA A 386 -0.72 -2.80 -9.44
CA ALA A 386 -1.18 -1.42 -9.41
C ALA A 386 -0.22 -0.55 -8.58
N LEU A 387 -0.43 0.76 -8.59
CA LEU A 387 0.18 1.63 -7.58
C LEU A 387 -0.57 1.44 -6.25
N VAL A 388 -1.90 1.44 -6.28
CA VAL A 388 -2.77 1.12 -5.12
C VAL A 388 -3.79 0.07 -5.50
N GLY A 389 -3.96 -0.98 -4.69
CA GLY A 389 -4.99 -1.98 -5.00
C GLY A 389 -5.05 -3.23 -4.12
N VAL A 390 -5.90 -4.16 -4.54
CA VAL A 390 -6.16 -5.45 -3.90
C VAL A 390 -5.21 -6.53 -4.44
N ASP A 391 -4.50 -7.24 -3.57
CA ASP A 391 -3.71 -8.42 -3.97
C ASP A 391 -4.65 -9.64 -4.13
N ARG A 392 -5.25 -10.06 -3.01
CA ARG A 392 -5.96 -11.34 -2.89
C ARG A 392 -6.84 -11.33 -1.64
N GLN A 393 -8.04 -11.91 -1.72
CA GLN A 393 -8.90 -12.09 -0.55
C GLN A 393 -9.43 -13.53 -0.53
N ASP A 394 -9.00 -14.31 0.46
CA ASP A 394 -9.28 -15.75 0.61
C ASP A 394 -10.42 -16.05 1.58
N ASP A 395 -10.75 -15.12 2.48
CA ASP A 395 -11.66 -15.33 3.63
C ASP A 395 -12.94 -14.47 3.51
N GLU A 396 -13.12 -13.47 4.37
CA GLU A 396 -14.26 -12.54 4.33
C GLU A 396 -14.01 -11.46 3.28
N THR A 397 -15.05 -11.11 2.50
CA THR A 397 -14.93 -10.17 1.37
C THR A 397 -15.25 -8.73 1.73
N ILE A 398 -15.84 -8.48 2.90
CA ILE A 398 -16.20 -7.15 3.40
C ILE A 398 -14.97 -6.57 4.10
N THR A 399 -14.14 -5.79 3.40
CA THR A 399 -12.86 -5.34 3.95
C THR A 399 -12.97 -4.05 4.79
N ASN A 400 -13.99 -3.22 4.56
CA ASN A 400 -14.07 -1.87 5.15
C ASN A 400 -12.80 -1.03 4.88
N SER A 401 -12.17 -1.24 3.72
CA SER A 401 -10.95 -0.53 3.32
C SER A 401 -11.27 0.87 2.80
N ALA A 402 -10.46 1.87 3.15
CA ALA A 402 -10.63 3.23 2.66
C ALA A 402 -9.32 3.84 2.15
N VAL A 403 -9.41 4.64 1.09
CA VAL A 403 -8.32 5.46 0.53
C VAL A 403 -8.87 6.89 0.37
N MET A 404 -8.30 7.83 1.10
CA MET A 404 -8.90 9.14 1.29
C MET A 404 -7.89 10.29 1.11
N GLY A 405 -8.26 11.34 0.40
CA GLY A 405 -7.48 12.59 0.30
C GLY A 405 -6.10 12.42 -0.33
N SER A 406 -5.90 11.38 -1.16
CA SER A 406 -4.57 10.85 -1.52
C SER A 406 -4.28 10.96 -3.02
N LEU A 407 -3.00 11.12 -3.38
CA LEU A 407 -2.51 11.17 -4.76
C LEU A 407 -1.91 9.83 -5.18
N VAL A 408 -2.27 9.37 -6.38
CA VAL A 408 -1.69 8.19 -7.04
C VAL A 408 -1.18 8.61 -8.42
N TYR A 409 0.13 8.62 -8.66
CA TYR A 409 0.67 9.17 -9.91
C TYR A 409 1.84 8.41 -10.54
N ALA A 410 2.00 8.55 -11.86
CA ALA A 410 3.22 8.21 -12.58
C ALA A 410 3.47 9.23 -13.72
N ARG A 411 4.69 9.77 -13.79
CA ARG A 411 5.11 10.76 -14.79
C ARG A 411 5.50 10.07 -16.09
N ASN A 412 5.60 10.80 -17.20
CA ASN A 412 6.10 10.25 -18.48
C ASN A 412 7.50 9.63 -18.37
N SER A 413 8.34 10.13 -17.45
CA SER A 413 9.68 9.62 -17.18
C SER A 413 9.74 8.36 -16.29
N ASP A 414 8.61 7.96 -15.69
CA ASP A 414 8.51 6.80 -14.81
C ASP A 414 8.18 5.51 -15.58
N ARG A 415 8.81 4.39 -15.23
CA ARG A 415 8.71 3.14 -15.99
C ARG A 415 7.51 2.28 -15.57
N LEU A 416 6.31 2.62 -16.06
CA LEU A 416 5.15 1.72 -15.92
C LEU A 416 5.27 0.55 -16.91
N PRO A 417 5.22 -0.71 -16.41
CA PRO A 417 5.35 -1.91 -17.24
C PRO A 417 4.12 -2.14 -18.11
N THR A 418 4.24 -2.99 -19.13
CA THR A 418 3.21 -3.10 -20.18
C THR A 418 1.91 -3.75 -19.71
N GLU A 419 1.97 -4.69 -18.76
CA GLU A 419 0.83 -5.47 -18.26
C GLU A 419 0.25 -4.98 -16.91
N ILE A 420 0.63 -3.79 -16.40
CA ILE A 420 0.08 -3.31 -15.12
C ILE A 420 -1.45 -3.13 -15.17
N ILE A 421 -2.13 -3.71 -14.18
CA ILE A 421 -3.59 -3.86 -14.19
C ILE A 421 -4.32 -2.50 -14.06
N GLY A 422 -3.68 -1.50 -13.45
CA GLY A 422 -4.08 -0.09 -13.50
C GLY A 422 -3.41 0.80 -12.45
N GLY A 423 -3.68 2.11 -12.47
CA GLY A 423 -3.22 3.03 -11.43
C GLY A 423 -3.79 2.68 -10.06
N ILE A 424 -5.13 2.63 -9.98
CA ILE A 424 -5.89 2.08 -8.85
C ILE A 424 -6.65 0.82 -9.27
N MET A 425 -6.50 -0.29 -8.54
CA MET A 425 -7.25 -1.52 -8.77
C MET A 425 -8.19 -1.88 -7.60
N GLY A 426 -9.49 -1.76 -7.84
CA GLY A 426 -10.56 -2.21 -6.94
C GLY A 426 -10.96 -3.65 -7.28
N GLY A 427 -10.70 -4.58 -6.35
CA GLY A 427 -10.78 -6.02 -6.60
C GLY A 427 -12.20 -6.60 -6.74
N ARG A 428 -12.26 -7.81 -7.34
CA ARG A 428 -13.49 -8.63 -7.46
C ARG A 428 -13.98 -9.22 -6.13
N ALA A 429 -13.07 -9.35 -5.16
CA ALA A 429 -13.29 -10.02 -3.89
C ALA A 429 -13.38 -9.04 -2.69
N THR A 430 -13.57 -7.75 -2.94
CA THR A 430 -13.61 -6.70 -1.90
C THR A 430 -14.87 -5.84 -2.02
N ASP A 431 -15.63 -5.81 -0.92
CA ASP A 431 -16.78 -4.94 -0.65
C ASP A 431 -16.51 -4.03 0.56
N LYS A 432 -17.27 -2.93 0.71
CA LYS A 432 -16.97 -1.83 1.64
C LYS A 432 -15.58 -1.25 1.37
N ALA A 433 -15.33 -0.96 0.10
CA ALA A 433 -14.13 -0.33 -0.39
C ALA A 433 -14.46 1.11 -0.82
N TYR A 434 -13.80 2.08 -0.19
CA TYR A 434 -14.13 3.51 -0.32
C TYR A 434 -12.93 4.30 -0.84
N PHE A 435 -13.08 4.96 -1.98
CA PHE A 435 -12.12 5.93 -2.50
C PHE A 435 -12.79 7.31 -2.48
N SER A 436 -12.26 8.25 -1.71
CA SER A 436 -12.86 9.59 -1.53
C SER A 436 -11.80 10.69 -1.55
N ASN A 437 -12.00 11.78 -2.30
CA ASN A 437 -11.01 12.86 -2.41
C ASN A 437 -9.66 12.35 -2.98
N VAL A 438 -9.70 11.39 -3.91
CA VAL A 438 -8.52 10.77 -4.50
C VAL A 438 -8.17 11.42 -5.83
N THR A 439 -6.89 11.72 -6.03
CA THR A 439 -6.35 12.18 -7.31
C THR A 439 -5.55 11.07 -7.96
N VAL A 440 -5.83 10.75 -9.22
CA VAL A 440 -5.07 9.79 -10.03
C VAL A 440 -4.51 10.51 -11.26
N ILE A 441 -3.20 10.49 -11.47
CA ILE A 441 -2.56 11.10 -12.64
C ILE A 441 -1.59 10.13 -13.29
N LEU A 442 -1.94 9.60 -14.46
CA LEU A 442 -1.01 8.88 -15.32
C LEU A 442 -0.61 9.78 -16.48
N GLY A 443 0.69 9.97 -16.67
CA GLY A 443 1.25 10.74 -17.78
C GLY A 443 0.79 10.25 -19.16
N SER A 444 0.81 11.14 -20.16
CA SER A 444 0.31 10.91 -21.52
C SER A 444 0.83 9.64 -22.16
N ASP A 445 2.07 9.29 -21.84
CA ASP A 445 2.84 8.24 -22.50
C ASP A 445 2.40 6.84 -22.00
N HIS A 446 1.74 6.79 -20.84
CA HIS A 446 1.18 5.57 -20.21
C HIS A 446 -0.22 5.21 -20.72
N SER A 447 -0.49 5.48 -21.99
CA SER A 447 -1.79 5.24 -22.64
C SER A 447 -2.25 3.77 -22.64
N HIS A 448 -1.35 2.82 -22.42
CA HIS A 448 -1.66 1.41 -22.19
C HIS A 448 -2.24 1.11 -20.80
N VAL A 449 -1.99 1.97 -19.81
CA VAL A 449 -2.37 1.75 -18.41
C VAL A 449 -3.72 2.40 -18.10
N PRO A 450 -4.75 1.65 -17.66
CA PRO A 450 -6.00 2.26 -17.22
C PRO A 450 -5.77 2.98 -15.87
N PRO A 451 -6.11 4.28 -15.73
CA PRO A 451 -6.01 4.98 -14.46
C PRO A 451 -6.81 4.30 -13.35
N LEU A 452 -8.01 3.83 -13.69
CA LEU A 452 -8.89 3.06 -12.80
C LEU A 452 -9.20 1.67 -13.37
N ARG A 453 -9.02 0.63 -12.54
CA ARG A 453 -9.47 -0.74 -12.79
C ARG A 453 -10.37 -1.22 -11.66
N LEU A 454 -11.63 -0.82 -11.70
CA LEU A 454 -12.63 -1.02 -10.65
C LEU A 454 -13.59 -2.16 -11.05
N TYR A 455 -13.23 -3.40 -10.70
CA TYR A 455 -13.97 -4.61 -11.07
C TYR A 455 -15.32 -4.72 -10.36
N ARG A 456 -16.28 -5.47 -10.96
CA ARG A 456 -17.53 -5.86 -10.29
C ARG A 456 -17.22 -6.80 -9.10
N PHE A 457 -17.96 -6.67 -8.01
CA PHE A 457 -17.90 -7.61 -6.91
C PHE A 457 -18.68 -8.89 -7.25
N ASP A 458 -18.06 -10.05 -7.01
CA ASP A 458 -18.65 -11.37 -7.26
C ASP A 458 -18.22 -12.43 -6.22
N GLY A 459 -17.63 -11.99 -5.11
CA GLY A 459 -17.03 -12.86 -4.09
C GLY A 459 -15.64 -13.38 -4.46
N GLY A 460 -15.09 -13.04 -5.64
CA GLY A 460 -13.79 -13.49 -6.09
C GLY A 460 -13.82 -14.91 -6.67
N ALA A 461 -12.93 -15.78 -6.18
CA ALA A 461 -12.66 -17.09 -6.78
C ALA A 461 -13.72 -18.15 -6.46
N GLY A 462 -14.98 -17.90 -6.84
CA GLY A 462 -16.08 -18.87 -6.77
C GLY A 462 -16.83 -18.93 -5.44
N LYS A 463 -16.60 -17.99 -4.50
CA LYS A 463 -17.34 -17.94 -3.22
C LYS A 463 -18.80 -17.53 -3.36
N GLY A 464 -19.14 -16.76 -4.41
CA GLY A 464 -20.45 -16.14 -4.56
C GLY A 464 -20.62 -14.88 -3.70
N LEU A 465 -21.78 -14.23 -3.86
CA LEU A 465 -22.09 -12.94 -3.26
C LEU A 465 -22.50 -13.08 -1.79
N ASP A 466 -21.53 -13.12 -0.87
CA ASP A 466 -21.79 -12.97 0.58
C ASP A 466 -21.96 -11.48 0.95
N CYS A 467 -22.96 -10.85 0.32
CA CYS A 467 -23.15 -9.40 0.31
C CYS A 467 -24.61 -9.03 0.03
N PRO A 468 -25.46 -8.84 1.07
CA PRO A 468 -26.88 -8.52 0.88
C PRO A 468 -27.14 -7.11 0.30
N VAL A 469 -26.23 -6.17 0.58
CA VAL A 469 -26.16 -4.83 -0.01
C VAL A 469 -24.69 -4.45 -0.10
N CYS A 470 -24.14 -4.40 -1.31
CA CYS A 470 -22.74 -4.02 -1.53
C CYS A 470 -22.59 -2.51 -1.61
N ASP A 471 -21.52 -1.99 -0.99
CA ASP A 471 -21.28 -0.56 -0.82
C ASP A 471 -19.83 -0.26 -1.19
N ARG A 472 -19.61 0.15 -2.44
CA ARG A 472 -18.28 0.39 -3.00
C ARG A 472 -18.28 1.70 -3.75
N ARG A 473 -17.46 2.65 -3.32
CA ARG A 473 -17.56 4.05 -3.75
C ARG A 473 -16.25 4.56 -4.32
N PHE A 474 -16.37 5.33 -5.38
CA PHE A 474 -15.31 6.20 -5.87
C PHE A 474 -15.96 7.59 -6.01
N GLU A 475 -15.70 8.47 -5.05
CA GLU A 475 -16.47 9.70 -4.81
C GLU A 475 -15.56 10.93 -4.72
N SER A 476 -16.06 12.10 -5.15
CA SER A 476 -15.37 13.41 -5.11
C SER A 476 -13.89 13.29 -5.47
N SER A 477 -13.59 12.84 -6.70
CA SER A 477 -12.24 12.38 -7.07
C SER A 477 -11.88 12.79 -8.50
N THR A 478 -10.59 13.06 -8.74
CA THR A 478 -10.07 13.53 -10.02
C THR A 478 -9.19 12.46 -10.66
N VAL A 479 -9.43 12.13 -11.92
CA VAL A 479 -8.67 11.12 -12.67
C VAL A 479 -8.18 11.75 -13.97
N VAL A 480 -6.88 11.71 -14.21
CA VAL A 480 -6.26 12.18 -15.44
C VAL A 480 -5.37 11.09 -16.04
N GLY A 481 -5.53 10.85 -17.33
CA GLY A 481 -4.68 9.94 -18.09
C GLY A 481 -5.29 9.56 -19.43
N THR A 482 -4.42 9.22 -20.39
CA THR A 482 -4.80 8.84 -21.76
C THR A 482 -5.33 7.40 -21.87
N GLY A 483 -5.02 6.55 -20.89
CA GLY A 483 -5.49 5.16 -20.84
C GLY A 483 -6.97 5.04 -20.42
N THR A 484 -7.65 4.04 -20.96
CA THR A 484 -9.11 3.87 -20.76
C THR A 484 -9.44 3.19 -19.42
N SER A 485 -9.91 3.96 -18.44
CA SER A 485 -10.49 3.46 -17.19
C SER A 485 -11.55 2.37 -17.42
N SER A 486 -11.51 1.29 -16.65
CA SER A 486 -12.50 0.21 -16.67
C SER A 486 -13.20 0.14 -15.31
N ILE A 487 -14.46 0.58 -15.27
CA ILE A 487 -15.25 0.68 -14.04
C ILE A 487 -16.56 -0.07 -14.23
N ALA A 488 -16.78 -1.10 -13.42
CA ALA A 488 -18.04 -1.85 -13.43
C ALA A 488 -19.05 -1.20 -12.48
N THR A 489 -20.00 -0.45 -13.02
CA THR A 489 -21.12 0.16 -12.27
C THR A 489 -22.33 -0.79 -12.20
N GLY A 490 -23.41 -0.34 -11.53
CA GLY A 490 -24.68 -1.08 -11.40
C GLY A 490 -24.67 -2.10 -10.26
N GLU A 491 -25.44 -3.19 -10.42
CA GLU A 491 -25.55 -4.26 -9.43
C GLU A 491 -24.17 -4.84 -9.05
N ASN A 492 -23.87 -4.87 -7.74
CA ASN A 492 -22.56 -5.24 -7.17
C ASN A 492 -21.37 -4.47 -7.79
N GLY A 493 -21.65 -3.30 -8.38
CA GLY A 493 -20.70 -2.45 -9.07
C GLY A 493 -20.01 -1.45 -8.13
N TRP A 494 -19.61 -0.32 -8.71
CA TRP A 494 -19.12 0.86 -8.00
C TRP A 494 -20.13 2.00 -8.16
N THR A 495 -20.41 2.69 -7.07
CA THR A 495 -21.09 3.99 -7.06
C THR A 495 -20.05 5.06 -7.39
N LEU A 496 -20.38 5.92 -8.36
CA LEU A 496 -19.58 7.08 -8.74
C LEU A 496 -20.37 8.35 -8.40
N GLU A 497 -19.75 9.28 -7.68
CA GLU A 497 -20.35 10.56 -7.29
C GLU A 497 -19.29 11.66 -7.38
N ASN A 498 -19.58 12.80 -8.02
CA ASN A 498 -18.65 13.95 -8.12
C ASN A 498 -17.26 13.58 -8.72
N VAL A 499 -17.20 12.59 -9.62
CA VAL A 499 -15.94 12.09 -10.22
C VAL A 499 -15.67 12.76 -11.56
N VAL A 500 -14.50 13.37 -11.70
CA VAL A 500 -14.01 13.86 -13.01
C VAL A 500 -13.01 12.87 -13.58
N GLN A 501 -13.16 12.53 -14.87
CA GLN A 501 -12.18 11.78 -15.65
C GLN A 501 -11.84 12.57 -16.92
N THR A 502 -10.55 12.75 -17.22
CA THR A 502 -10.07 13.50 -18.39
C THR A 502 -8.74 12.95 -18.91
N ASP A 503 -8.42 13.26 -20.15
CA ASP A 503 -7.14 12.98 -20.82
C ASP A 503 -6.07 14.07 -20.57
N ASP A 504 -6.45 15.16 -19.90
CA ASP A 504 -5.73 16.44 -19.93
C ASP A 504 -5.85 17.19 -18.60
N MET A 505 -4.71 17.46 -17.96
CA MET A 505 -4.65 18.16 -16.67
C MET A 505 -5.32 19.54 -16.71
N SER A 506 -5.29 20.26 -17.84
CA SER A 506 -5.86 21.61 -17.96
C SER A 506 -7.40 21.61 -17.94
N LYS A 507 -8.04 20.45 -18.14
CA LYS A 507 -9.49 20.25 -18.06
C LYS A 507 -9.94 19.77 -16.67
N ALA A 508 -9.01 19.37 -15.79
CA ALA A 508 -9.31 18.86 -14.46
C ALA A 508 -9.58 20.00 -13.45
N PRO A 509 -10.49 19.82 -12.47
CA PRO A 509 -10.53 20.69 -11.30
C PRO A 509 -9.19 20.64 -10.56
N ASN A 510 -8.62 21.82 -10.25
CA ASN A 510 -7.41 21.90 -9.44
C ASN A 510 -7.70 21.35 -8.02
N PRO A 511 -7.00 20.29 -7.58
CA PRO A 511 -7.34 19.58 -6.35
C PRO A 511 -6.98 20.35 -5.07
N PHE A 512 -6.28 21.48 -5.17
CA PHE A 512 -5.94 22.34 -4.03
C PHE A 512 -6.95 23.49 -3.83
N ASN A 513 -7.66 23.91 -4.87
CA ASN A 513 -8.63 25.02 -4.74
C ASN A 513 -10.04 24.57 -4.27
N GLY A 514 -10.39 23.29 -4.47
CA GLY A 514 -11.66 22.69 -4.02
C GLY A 514 -12.93 23.37 -4.55
N ALA A 515 -12.83 24.14 -5.65
CA ALA A 515 -13.84 25.08 -6.10
C ALA A 515 -14.92 24.41 -6.99
N GLY A 516 -15.81 23.64 -6.37
CA GLY A 516 -16.95 23.01 -7.03
C GLY A 516 -17.49 21.81 -6.24
N PRO A 517 -18.57 21.17 -6.69
CA PRO A 517 -18.99 19.87 -6.16
C PRO A 517 -18.06 18.75 -6.62
N ASP A 518 -17.51 18.86 -7.84
CA ASP A 518 -16.76 17.82 -8.54
C ASP A 518 -15.26 17.81 -8.23
N GLY A 519 -14.66 16.62 -8.29
CA GLY A 519 -13.22 16.42 -8.16
C GLY A 519 -12.74 16.25 -6.72
N SER A 520 -11.44 15.97 -6.61
CA SER A 520 -10.72 15.73 -5.35
C SER A 520 -10.37 17.02 -4.62
N ARG A 521 -10.16 16.90 -3.30
CA ARG A 521 -9.73 17.99 -2.42
C ARG A 521 -8.55 17.54 -1.57
N MET A 522 -7.37 18.06 -1.89
CA MET A 522 -6.08 17.67 -1.31
C MET A 522 -5.39 18.80 -0.54
N CYS A 523 -6.05 19.95 -0.33
CA CYS A 523 -5.47 21.08 0.41
C CYS A 523 -5.31 20.81 1.92
N TYR A 524 -6.16 19.98 2.53
CA TYR A 524 -6.17 19.70 3.97
C TYR A 524 -5.95 18.23 4.29
N ARG A 525 -5.48 17.95 5.51
CA ARG A 525 -5.25 16.60 6.02
C ARG A 525 -6.56 15.88 6.31
N ILE A 526 -6.62 14.60 5.96
CA ILE A 526 -7.59 13.64 6.49
C ILE A 526 -6.92 12.87 7.62
N VAL A 527 -7.65 12.73 8.73
CA VAL A 527 -7.23 12.03 9.94
C VAL A 527 -8.42 11.26 10.49
N ASP A 528 -8.27 9.95 10.68
CA ASP A 528 -9.30 9.03 11.18
C ASP A 528 -10.61 9.11 10.37
N ARG A 529 -10.43 9.10 9.04
CA ARG A 529 -11.43 9.24 7.97
C ARG A 529 -12.19 10.58 7.97
N GLN A 530 -11.77 11.58 8.75
CA GLN A 530 -12.36 12.92 8.78
C GLN A 530 -11.45 13.96 8.10
N LEU A 531 -12.04 14.85 7.29
CA LEU A 531 -11.34 16.02 6.76
C LEU A 531 -11.15 17.05 7.88
N THR A 532 -9.92 17.52 8.05
CA THR A 532 -9.54 18.54 9.04
C THR A 532 -9.38 19.92 8.39
N ASN A 533 -9.10 20.94 9.21
CA ASN A 533 -8.69 22.27 8.72
C ASN A 533 -7.16 22.42 8.63
N GLU A 534 -6.38 21.36 8.88
CA GLU A 534 -4.91 21.42 8.87
C GLU A 534 -4.36 21.34 7.44
N PRO A 535 -3.52 22.28 6.98
CA PRO A 535 -2.91 22.20 5.66
C PRO A 535 -2.10 20.92 5.46
N LEU A 536 -2.30 20.27 4.31
CA LEU A 536 -1.47 19.14 3.87
C LEU A 536 -0.12 19.60 3.31
N TRP A 537 -0.02 20.85 2.85
CA TRP A 537 1.11 21.41 2.13
C TRP A 537 1.78 22.57 2.89
N PRO A 538 3.09 22.81 2.72
CA PRO A 538 4.05 21.93 2.02
C PRO A 538 4.18 20.57 2.72
N TRP A 539 4.58 19.55 1.97
CA TRP A 539 4.54 18.16 2.39
C TRP A 539 5.38 17.92 3.66
N PRO A 540 4.82 17.37 4.77
CA PRO A 540 5.51 17.29 6.06
C PRO A 540 6.82 16.49 6.08
N MET A 541 7.10 15.73 5.02
CA MET A 541 8.29 14.89 4.86
C MET A 541 9.22 15.33 3.72
N ASP A 542 9.02 16.50 3.10
CA ASP A 542 9.78 17.00 1.93
C ASP A 542 11.30 16.78 2.04
N HIS A 543 11.99 17.54 2.91
CA HIS A 543 13.42 17.41 3.15
C HIS A 543 13.78 16.01 3.65
N ARG A 544 12.95 15.45 4.52
CA ARG A 544 13.20 14.17 5.19
C ARG A 544 13.21 12.98 4.21
N ILE A 545 12.50 13.08 3.09
CA ILE A 545 12.53 12.16 1.95
C ILE A 545 13.70 12.48 1.04
N LYS A 546 13.91 13.76 0.68
CA LYS A 546 15.03 14.20 -0.16
C LYS A 546 16.38 13.71 0.36
N ASP A 547 16.68 14.02 1.62
CA ASP A 547 17.96 13.70 2.26
C ASP A 547 18.19 12.18 2.32
N ALA A 548 17.11 11.42 2.55
CA ALA A 548 17.17 9.95 2.54
C ALA A 548 17.27 9.37 1.12
N MET A 549 16.70 10.01 0.09
CA MET A 549 16.90 9.59 -1.30
C MET A 549 18.36 9.75 -1.72
N GLU A 550 18.99 10.88 -1.37
CA GLU A 550 20.42 11.10 -1.58
C GLU A 550 21.28 10.01 -0.89
N VAL A 551 21.02 9.74 0.40
CA VAL A 551 21.71 8.67 1.16
C VAL A 551 21.47 7.27 0.57
N SER A 552 20.28 7.02 0.01
CA SER A 552 19.94 5.74 -0.64
C SER A 552 20.55 5.58 -2.05
N GLY A 553 21.07 6.65 -2.65
CA GLY A 553 21.57 6.65 -4.03
C GLY A 553 20.48 6.57 -5.11
N TYR A 554 19.21 6.65 -4.73
CA TYR A 554 18.09 6.64 -5.67
C TYR A 554 17.81 8.04 -6.26
N PRO A 555 17.24 8.11 -7.48
CA PRO A 555 16.70 9.35 -8.05
C PRO A 555 15.79 10.15 -7.10
N SER A 556 15.94 11.47 -7.17
CA SER A 556 14.98 12.46 -6.68
C SER A 556 13.58 12.24 -7.28
N VAL A 557 12.55 12.70 -6.57
CA VAL A 557 11.16 12.70 -7.07
C VAL A 557 10.94 13.73 -8.19
N THR A 558 11.69 14.83 -8.19
CA THR A 558 11.69 15.84 -9.26
C THR A 558 12.69 15.54 -10.38
N ARG A 559 13.30 14.33 -10.43
CA ARG A 559 14.25 13.97 -11.49
C ARG A 559 13.63 14.10 -12.87
N GLY A 560 14.23 14.96 -13.70
CA GLY A 560 13.81 15.20 -15.08
C GLY A 560 12.69 16.23 -15.23
N LEU A 561 12.37 16.98 -14.17
CA LEU A 561 11.53 18.18 -14.23
C LEU A 561 12.41 19.44 -14.32
N ASP A 562 11.84 20.58 -14.70
CA ASP A 562 12.59 21.84 -14.84
C ASP A 562 13.18 22.36 -13.50
N ASN A 563 12.62 21.93 -12.36
CA ASN A 563 13.15 22.20 -11.02
C ASN A 563 13.42 20.89 -10.25
N ASP A 564 14.55 20.24 -10.52
CA ASP A 564 15.04 19.03 -9.82
C ASP A 564 15.61 19.34 -8.42
N ASP A 565 14.78 19.93 -7.55
CA ASP A 565 15.15 20.32 -6.18
C ASP A 565 15.05 19.19 -5.14
N GLY A 566 14.60 17.99 -5.53
CA GLY A 566 14.35 16.83 -4.69
C GLY A 566 13.06 16.83 -3.86
N LEU A 567 12.18 17.85 -3.94
CA LEU A 567 11.03 17.99 -3.05
C LEU A 567 9.74 17.36 -3.60
N ILE A 568 8.95 16.75 -2.72
CA ILE A 568 7.64 16.18 -3.04
C ILE A 568 6.66 17.28 -3.43
N THR A 569 6.64 18.39 -2.68
CA THR A 569 5.78 19.54 -2.97
C THR A 569 6.04 20.10 -4.38
N THR A 570 7.31 20.25 -4.77
CA THR A 570 7.69 20.70 -6.12
C THR A 570 7.24 19.70 -7.19
N SER A 571 7.49 18.40 -7.01
CA SER A 571 7.01 17.37 -7.95
C SER A 571 5.49 17.33 -8.08
N VAL A 572 4.77 17.79 -7.06
CA VAL A 572 3.31 17.85 -7.03
C VAL A 572 2.78 19.14 -7.68
N GLN A 573 3.48 20.27 -7.53
CA GLN A 573 3.17 21.52 -8.23
C GLN A 573 3.40 21.40 -9.74
N ASP A 574 4.47 20.73 -10.17
CA ASP A 574 4.73 20.42 -11.59
C ASP A 574 3.57 19.61 -12.22
N LEU A 575 3.08 18.59 -11.49
CA LEU A 575 1.99 17.73 -11.94
C LEU A 575 0.61 18.41 -11.96
N MET A 576 0.33 19.36 -11.07
CA MET A 576 -1.04 19.83 -10.76
C MET A 576 -1.23 21.35 -10.74
N GLY A 577 -0.18 22.11 -11.03
CA GLY A 577 -0.14 23.57 -10.88
C GLY A 577 0.06 24.00 -9.43
N ASP A 578 0.07 25.32 -9.22
CA ASP A 578 0.39 25.91 -7.91
C ASP A 578 -0.55 25.48 -6.78
N ILE A 579 0.05 25.27 -5.61
CA ILE A 579 -0.63 25.11 -4.33
C ILE A 579 -0.88 26.53 -3.76
N PRO A 580 -2.11 26.86 -3.32
CA PRO A 580 -2.50 28.20 -2.85
C PRO A 580 -2.13 28.50 -1.39
#